data_AF-A0A2V2YVT8-F1
#
_entry.id   AF-A0A2V2YVT8-F1
#
_cell.length_a   1.000
_cell.length_b   1.000
_cell.length_c   1.000
_cell.angle_alpha   90.00
_cell.angle_beta   90.00
_cell.angle_gamma   90.00
#
_symmetry.space_group_name_H-M   'P 1'
#
loop_
_entity.id
_entity.type
_entity.pdbx_description
1 polymer ?
#
loop_
_entity_poly.entity_id
_entity_poly.type
_entity_poly.pdbx_seq_one_letter_code
_entity_poly.pdbx_strand_id
1 'polypeptide(L)'
;MNIEKILLLFAIAISTVGTIWIIAKDWRRYGLLFLISAIVGETICYIFVKFGFYSFPLRLLPNLSPMPFFAILTVFPFYVMLGVRYSPVKWQWKIPFYWVFVHIGMTLEVLALNFTSIIRYNRFWDVWDSYTWWWIYLLLFEYIGGLIVPGTKRKPINIEHLNYGRLGWLLLHFVLIATVFLGGFYLGRVTHTQ
;
A
#
# COMPACT_ATOMS: atom_id res chain seq x y z
N MET A 1 -24.48 -11.62 2.15
CA MET A 1 -23.14 -11.19 2.63
C MET A 1 -22.87 -9.80 2.07
N ASN A 2 -22.51 -8.82 2.90
CA ASN A 2 -22.25 -7.45 2.44
C ASN A 2 -21.04 -7.45 1.48
N ILE A 3 -21.17 -6.83 0.29
CA ILE A 3 -20.13 -6.74 -0.74
C ILE A 3 -18.81 -6.22 -0.18
N GLU A 4 -18.87 -5.27 0.75
CA GLU A 4 -17.68 -4.69 1.41
C GLU A 4 -16.91 -5.74 2.24
N LYS A 5 -17.63 -6.68 2.89
CA LYS A 5 -17.00 -7.80 3.62
C LYS A 5 -16.32 -8.76 2.65
N ILE A 6 -16.91 -8.97 1.46
CA ILE A 6 -16.31 -9.81 0.42
C ILE A 6 -15.01 -9.15 -0.07
N LEU A 7 -15.03 -7.85 -0.34
CA LEU A 7 -13.83 -7.10 -0.73
C LEU A 7 -12.73 -7.19 0.33
N LEU A 8 -13.08 -7.02 1.60
CA LEU A 8 -12.13 -7.12 2.71
C LEU A 8 -11.53 -8.53 2.84
N LEU A 9 -12.37 -9.57 2.80
CA LEU A 9 -11.92 -10.97 2.86
C LEU A 9 -11.07 -11.34 1.65
N PHE A 10 -11.45 -10.86 0.45
CA PHE A 10 -10.68 -11.07 -0.77
C PHE A 10 -9.30 -10.39 -0.68
N ALA A 11 -9.23 -9.15 -0.21
CA ALA A 11 -7.98 -8.43 0.01
C ALA A 11 -7.07 -9.15 1.01
N ILE A 12 -7.63 -9.66 2.12
CA ILE A 12 -6.89 -10.44 3.11
C ILE A 12 -6.40 -11.75 2.50
N ALA A 13 -7.26 -12.48 1.78
CA ALA A 13 -6.90 -13.75 1.17
C ALA A 13 -5.77 -13.60 0.14
N ILE A 14 -5.91 -12.66 -0.82
CA ILE A 14 -4.90 -12.47 -1.87
C ILE A 14 -3.57 -11.98 -1.31
N SER A 15 -3.59 -11.07 -0.33
CA SER A 15 -2.37 -10.56 0.33
C SER A 15 -1.71 -11.62 1.21
N THR A 16 -2.49 -12.50 1.85
CA THR A 16 -1.97 -13.65 2.60
C THR A 16 -1.28 -14.64 1.68
N VAL A 17 -1.93 -15.04 0.58
CA VAL A 17 -1.35 -15.97 -0.41
C VAL A 17 -0.08 -15.37 -1.00
N GLY A 18 -0.11 -14.09 -1.39
CA GLY A 18 1.04 -13.38 -1.92
C GLY A 18 2.19 -13.27 -0.91
N THR A 19 1.88 -12.97 0.35
CA THR A 19 2.84 -12.96 1.46
C THR A 19 3.52 -14.30 1.64
N ILE A 20 2.74 -15.38 1.76
CA ILE A 20 3.28 -16.74 1.94
C ILE A 20 4.17 -17.10 0.75
N TRP A 21 3.75 -16.75 -0.47
CA TRP A 21 4.52 -17.01 -1.68
C TRP A 21 5.89 -16.30 -1.70
N ILE A 22 5.97 -15.05 -1.22
CA ILE A 22 7.25 -14.31 -1.13
C ILE A 22 8.11 -14.86 0.00
N ILE A 23 7.53 -15.08 1.18
CA ILE A 23 8.23 -15.65 2.34
C ILE A 23 8.85 -17.01 1.99
N ALA A 24 8.14 -17.85 1.23
CA ALA A 24 8.64 -19.15 0.79
C ALA A 24 9.93 -19.08 -0.05
N LYS A 25 10.28 -17.92 -0.63
CA LYS A 25 11.54 -17.75 -1.38
C LYS A 25 12.75 -17.58 -0.47
N ASP A 26 12.57 -16.96 0.70
CA ASP A 26 13.58 -16.86 1.74
C ASP A 26 12.92 -16.54 3.09
N TRP A 27 12.55 -17.58 3.83
CA TRP A 27 11.69 -17.46 5.00
C TRP A 27 12.31 -16.63 6.12
N ARG A 28 13.65 -16.62 6.24
CA ARG A 28 14.35 -15.87 7.29
C ARG A 28 14.29 -14.38 7.02
N ARG A 29 14.70 -13.95 5.83
CA ARG A 29 14.78 -12.51 5.51
C ARG A 29 13.40 -11.91 5.25
N TYR A 30 12.57 -12.57 4.44
CA TYR A 30 11.23 -12.07 4.15
C TYR A 30 10.28 -12.26 5.33
N GLY A 31 10.44 -13.32 6.14
CA GLY A 31 9.68 -13.46 7.39
C GLY A 31 10.01 -12.36 8.40
N LEU A 32 11.29 -12.00 8.56
CA LEU A 32 11.67 -10.87 9.41
C LEU A 32 11.12 -9.54 8.88
N LEU A 33 11.22 -9.30 7.56
CA LEU A 33 10.66 -8.10 6.94
C LEU A 33 9.13 -8.02 7.11
N PHE A 34 8.43 -9.15 6.96
CA PHE A 34 7.00 -9.26 7.24
C PHE A 34 6.68 -8.88 8.68
N LEU A 35 7.38 -9.45 9.67
CA LEU A 35 7.11 -9.18 11.08
C LEU A 35 7.32 -7.71 11.44
N ILE A 36 8.44 -7.11 11.01
CA ILE A 36 8.74 -5.71 11.30
C ILE A 36 7.70 -4.80 10.63
N SER A 37 7.37 -5.04 9.36
CA SER A 37 6.35 -4.26 8.66
C SER A 37 4.96 -4.42 9.25
N ALA A 38 4.57 -5.62 9.65
CA ALA A 38 3.31 -5.86 10.34
C ALA A 38 3.23 -5.07 11.65
N ILE A 39 4.26 -5.17 12.51
CA ILE A 39 4.29 -4.48 13.80
C ILE A 39 4.22 -2.97 13.61
N VAL A 40 5.02 -2.41 12.70
CA VAL A 40 5.04 -0.97 12.44
C VAL A 40 3.71 -0.51 11.83
N GLY A 41 3.17 -1.25 10.86
CA GLY A 41 1.88 -0.93 10.21
C GLY A 41 0.72 -0.93 11.20
N GLU A 42 0.63 -1.95 12.06
CA GLU A 42 -0.38 -2.03 13.12
C GLU A 42 -0.22 -0.89 14.14
N THR A 43 1.02 -0.58 14.52
CA THR A 43 1.29 0.51 15.47
C THR A 43 0.86 1.86 14.90
N ILE A 44 1.23 2.15 13.64
CA ILE A 44 0.86 3.40 12.97
C ILE A 44 -0.66 3.49 12.80
N CYS A 45 -1.30 2.42 12.33
CA CYS A 45 -2.76 2.38 12.16
C CYS A 45 -3.49 2.59 13.50
N TYR A 46 -3.01 1.95 14.56
CA TYR A 46 -3.55 2.14 15.90
C TYR A 46 -3.43 3.59 16.37
N ILE A 47 -2.26 4.21 16.16
CA ILE A 47 -2.02 5.63 16.46
C ILE A 47 -3.04 6.49 15.70
N PHE A 48 -3.21 6.29 14.39
CA PHE A 48 -4.17 7.08 13.59
C PHE A 48 -5.61 6.91 14.06
N VAL A 49 -6.03 5.71 14.43
CA VAL A 49 -7.37 5.49 15.01
C VAL A 49 -7.49 6.17 16.37
N LYS A 50 -6.46 6.10 17.22
CA LYS A 50 -6.47 6.70 18.55
C LYS A 50 -6.53 8.22 18.51
N PHE A 51 -5.84 8.85 17.56
CA PHE A 51 -5.92 10.28 17.29
C PHE A 51 -7.15 10.68 16.47
N GLY A 52 -7.99 9.72 16.08
CA GLY A 52 -9.23 9.98 15.35
C GLY A 52 -9.01 10.49 13.93
N PHE A 53 -7.88 10.15 13.30
CA PHE A 53 -7.63 10.41 11.88
C PHE A 53 -8.38 9.40 11.02
N TYR A 54 -8.34 8.12 11.41
CA TYR A 54 -9.07 7.04 10.77
C TYR A 54 -10.17 6.48 11.66
N SER A 55 -11.26 6.06 11.02
CA SER A 55 -12.23 5.16 11.62
C SER A 55 -12.56 4.04 10.64
N PHE A 56 -12.83 2.85 11.18
CA PHE A 56 -13.11 1.65 10.41
C PHE A 56 -14.49 1.11 10.81
N PRO A 57 -15.58 1.63 10.22
CA PRO A 57 -16.94 1.19 10.53
C PRO A 57 -17.13 -0.31 10.28
N LEU A 58 -16.59 -0.81 9.16
CA LEU A 58 -16.60 -2.23 8.83
C LEU A 58 -15.29 -2.92 9.26
N ARG A 59 -15.40 -3.83 10.22
CA ARG A 59 -14.29 -4.68 10.70
C ARG A 59 -14.74 -6.14 10.77
N LEU A 60 -13.79 -7.07 10.56
CA LEU A 60 -14.07 -8.50 10.70
C LEU A 60 -14.34 -8.89 12.16
N LEU A 61 -13.53 -8.38 13.09
CA LEU A 61 -13.63 -8.64 14.53
C LEU A 61 -13.78 -7.31 15.31
N PRO A 62 -14.98 -6.68 15.29
CA PRO A 62 -15.18 -5.36 15.89
C PRO A 62 -14.98 -5.31 17.40
N ASN A 63 -15.13 -6.46 18.09
CA ASN A 63 -14.96 -6.58 19.53
C ASN A 63 -13.50 -6.76 19.97
N LEU A 64 -12.60 -7.11 19.04
CA LEU A 64 -11.20 -7.41 19.35
C LEU A 64 -10.30 -6.17 19.17
N SER A 65 -10.56 -5.38 18.13
CA SER A 65 -9.69 -4.24 17.79
C SER A 65 -10.48 -3.08 17.18
N PRO A 66 -10.16 -1.82 17.52
CA PRO A 66 -10.74 -0.64 16.89
C PRO A 66 -10.31 -0.45 15.43
N MET A 67 -9.31 -1.21 14.96
CA MET A 67 -8.74 -1.16 13.60
C MET A 67 -8.89 -2.53 12.90
N PRO A 68 -8.78 -2.59 11.55
CA PRO A 68 -8.94 -3.83 10.80
C PRO A 68 -7.65 -4.66 10.82
N PHE A 69 -7.30 -5.18 11.99
CA PHE A 69 -6.05 -5.91 12.28
C PHE A 69 -5.62 -6.85 11.14
N PHE A 70 -6.43 -7.83 10.75
CA PHE A 70 -6.02 -8.76 9.69
C PHE A 70 -5.73 -8.11 8.34
N ALA A 71 -6.42 -7.03 7.98
CA ALA A 71 -6.13 -6.32 6.73
C ALA A 71 -4.79 -5.59 6.82
N ILE A 72 -4.50 -4.97 7.96
CA ILE A 72 -3.21 -4.29 8.18
C ILE A 72 -2.07 -5.32 8.20
N LEU A 73 -2.22 -6.40 8.99
CA LEU A 73 -1.29 -7.51 9.11
C LEU A 73 -0.94 -8.18 7.78
N THR A 74 -1.86 -8.24 6.81
CA THR A 74 -1.60 -8.94 5.54
C THR A 74 -1.29 -7.99 4.39
N VAL A 75 -2.09 -6.93 4.18
CA VAL A 75 -2.00 -6.08 2.98
C VAL A 75 -0.72 -5.22 3.00
N PHE A 76 -0.42 -4.54 4.10
CA PHE A 76 0.74 -3.65 4.16
C PHE A 76 2.07 -4.40 4.12
N PRO A 77 2.27 -5.49 4.88
CA PRO A 77 3.47 -6.32 4.76
C PRO A 77 3.62 -6.94 3.37
N PHE A 78 2.52 -7.40 2.76
CA PHE A 78 2.56 -7.89 1.38
C PHE A 78 3.08 -6.83 0.41
N TYR A 79 2.56 -5.60 0.52
CA TYR A 79 3.00 -4.45 -0.29
C TYR A 79 4.50 -4.15 -0.10
N VAL A 80 4.96 -4.13 1.15
CA VAL A 80 6.38 -3.94 1.50
C VAL A 80 7.24 -5.02 0.87
N MET A 81 6.89 -6.30 1.04
CA MET A 81 7.66 -7.41 0.51
C MET A 81 7.71 -7.42 -1.02
N LEU A 82 6.59 -7.10 -1.68
CA LEU A 82 6.57 -6.91 -3.13
C LEU A 82 7.50 -5.78 -3.57
N GLY A 83 7.40 -4.62 -2.91
CA GLY A 83 8.24 -3.45 -3.20
C GLY A 83 9.73 -3.80 -3.09
N VAL A 84 10.15 -4.36 -1.95
CA VAL A 84 11.55 -4.72 -1.69
C VAL A 84 12.05 -5.82 -2.63
N ARG A 85 11.21 -6.80 -2.96
CA ARG A 85 11.60 -7.91 -3.83
C ARG A 85 11.87 -7.46 -5.26
N TYR A 86 11.05 -6.55 -5.79
CA TYR A 86 11.06 -6.14 -7.19
C TYR A 86 11.66 -4.77 -7.44
N SER A 87 11.97 -4.00 -6.38
CA SER A 87 12.59 -2.68 -6.49
C SER A 87 13.81 -2.74 -7.41
N PRO A 88 13.95 -1.78 -8.34
CA PRO A 88 15.15 -1.62 -9.14
C PRO A 88 16.42 -1.48 -8.29
N VAL A 89 17.56 -1.90 -8.85
CA VAL A 89 18.87 -1.75 -8.22
C VAL A 89 19.28 -0.27 -8.17
N LYS A 90 19.12 0.44 -9.29
CA LYS A 90 19.52 1.86 -9.41
C LYS A 90 18.51 2.77 -8.72
N TRP A 91 18.99 3.63 -7.83
CA TRP A 91 18.16 4.54 -7.04
C TRP A 91 17.25 5.43 -7.88
N GLN A 92 17.74 5.93 -9.02
CA GLN A 92 16.98 6.76 -9.96
C GLN A 92 15.65 6.13 -10.42
N TRP A 93 15.56 4.80 -10.42
CA TRP A 93 14.37 4.07 -10.84
C TRP A 93 13.48 3.63 -9.66
N LYS A 94 13.95 3.78 -8.42
CA LYS A 94 13.16 3.42 -7.23
C LYS A 94 11.99 4.37 -7.03
N ILE A 95 12.19 5.68 -7.16
CA ILE A 95 11.09 6.65 -7.00
C ILE A 95 9.98 6.41 -8.04
N PRO A 96 10.26 6.28 -9.35
CA PRO A 96 9.24 5.91 -10.33
C PRO A 96 8.57 4.57 -10.03
N PHE A 97 9.32 3.57 -9.58
CA PHE A 97 8.76 2.29 -9.18
C PHE A 97 7.79 2.42 -7.99
N TYR A 98 8.17 3.15 -6.95
CA TYR A 98 7.33 3.39 -5.77
C TYR A 98 6.16 4.32 -6.04
N TRP A 99 6.24 5.21 -7.05
CA TRP A 99 5.07 5.96 -7.53
C TRP A 99 3.91 5.03 -7.86
N VAL A 100 4.17 3.95 -8.61
CA VAL A 100 3.10 3.01 -8.97
C VAL A 100 2.51 2.33 -7.73
N PHE A 101 3.34 1.92 -6.78
CA PHE A 101 2.86 1.32 -5.54
C PHE A 101 1.99 2.29 -4.74
N VAL A 102 2.49 3.51 -4.48
CA VAL A 102 1.75 4.53 -3.73
C VAL A 102 0.45 4.87 -4.44
N HIS A 103 0.46 5.07 -5.75
CA HIS A 103 -0.73 5.46 -6.50
C HIS A 103 -1.78 4.33 -6.59
N ILE A 104 -1.37 3.06 -6.69
CA ILE A 104 -2.31 1.93 -6.60
C ILE A 104 -2.90 1.85 -5.19
N GLY A 105 -2.07 1.92 -4.14
CA GLY A 105 -2.51 1.89 -2.74
C GLY A 105 -3.52 3.00 -2.44
N MET A 106 -3.17 4.23 -2.81
CA MET A 106 -4.03 5.40 -2.65
C MET A 106 -5.30 5.35 -3.49
N THR A 107 -5.26 4.81 -4.70
CA THR A 107 -6.48 4.60 -5.50
C THR A 107 -7.42 3.65 -4.78
N LEU A 108 -6.91 2.52 -4.27
CA LEU A 108 -7.72 1.55 -3.52
C LEU A 108 -8.27 2.15 -2.23
N GLU A 109 -7.47 2.94 -1.51
CA GLU A 109 -7.90 3.62 -0.28
C GLU A 109 -8.98 4.67 -0.56
N VAL A 110 -8.82 5.50 -1.59
CA VAL A 110 -9.82 6.50 -1.99
C VAL A 110 -11.11 5.84 -2.48
N LEU A 111 -11.01 4.72 -3.22
CA LEU A 111 -12.18 3.93 -3.60
C LEU A 111 -12.89 3.37 -2.37
N ALA A 112 -12.14 2.82 -1.41
CA ALA A 112 -12.71 2.33 -0.16
C ALA A 112 -13.35 3.47 0.65
N LEU A 113 -12.70 4.63 0.73
CA LEU A 113 -13.18 5.81 1.43
C LEU A 113 -14.50 6.35 0.85
N ASN A 114 -14.66 6.32 -0.47
CA ASN A 114 -15.81 6.92 -1.15
C ASN A 114 -16.97 5.96 -1.37
N PHE A 115 -16.68 4.68 -1.66
CA PHE A 115 -17.67 3.72 -2.11
C PHE A 115 -17.96 2.61 -1.10
N THR A 116 -17.26 2.57 0.02
CA THR A 116 -17.47 1.55 1.06
C THR A 116 -17.46 2.15 2.45
N SER A 117 -17.79 1.36 3.46
CA SER A 117 -17.63 1.69 4.88
C SER A 117 -16.40 1.02 5.50
N ILE A 118 -15.42 0.62 4.69
CA ILE A 118 -14.17 0.00 5.14
C ILE A 118 -13.33 1.02 5.91
N ILE A 119 -13.12 2.21 5.36
CA ILE A 119 -12.34 3.29 5.98
C ILE A 119 -13.08 4.62 5.87
N ARG A 120 -12.95 5.46 6.89
CA ARG A 120 -13.37 6.86 6.88
C ARG A 120 -12.23 7.72 7.42
N TYR A 121 -12.00 8.84 6.76
CA TYR A 121 -11.17 9.91 7.32
C TYR A 121 -12.03 10.79 8.20
N ASN A 122 -11.44 11.29 9.29
CA ASN A 122 -12.12 12.19 10.21
C ASN A 122 -11.18 13.32 10.61
N ARG A 123 -11.73 14.32 11.32
CA ARG A 123 -11.01 15.53 11.77
C ARG A 123 -10.39 16.26 10.57
N PHE A 124 -9.09 16.52 10.64
CA PHE A 124 -8.32 17.25 9.63
C PHE A 124 -7.58 16.32 8.67
N TRP A 125 -7.75 15.00 8.81
CA TRP A 125 -7.02 14.04 7.98
C TRP A 125 -7.65 13.95 6.59
N ASP A 126 -6.82 14.06 5.56
CA ASP A 126 -7.28 14.02 4.18
C ASP A 126 -6.51 13.02 3.30
N VAL A 127 -6.79 13.10 2.00
CA VAL A 127 -6.16 12.24 0.97
C VAL A 127 -4.67 12.53 0.85
N TRP A 128 -4.25 13.79 1.05
CA TRP A 128 -2.86 14.19 0.97
C TRP A 128 -2.04 13.68 2.17
N ASP A 129 -2.60 13.72 3.37
CA ASP A 129 -1.97 13.15 4.57
C ASP A 129 -1.72 11.65 4.36
N SER A 130 -2.74 10.92 3.92
CA SER A 130 -2.64 9.49 3.63
C SER A 130 -1.61 9.22 2.53
N TYR A 131 -1.62 10.00 1.45
CA TYR A 131 -0.65 9.89 0.35
C TYR A 131 0.80 10.03 0.83
N THR A 132 1.04 10.99 1.73
CA THR A 132 2.36 11.21 2.33
C THR A 132 2.77 10.06 3.23
N TRP A 133 1.84 9.50 4.02
CA TRP A 133 2.14 8.34 4.86
C TRP A 133 2.40 7.06 4.08
N TRP A 134 1.75 6.85 2.93
CA TRP A 134 2.11 5.77 2.01
C TRP A 134 3.56 5.87 1.53
N TRP A 135 4.01 7.08 1.19
CA TRP A 135 5.41 7.33 0.82
C TRP A 135 6.37 7.04 1.95
N ILE A 136 6.12 7.62 3.12
CA ILE A 136 6.98 7.45 4.30
C ILE A 136 7.11 5.96 4.62
N TYR A 137 5.99 5.25 4.69
CA TYR A 137 5.95 3.83 5.03
C TYR A 137 6.72 2.99 4.01
N LEU A 138 6.44 3.15 2.70
CA LEU A 138 7.09 2.33 1.67
C LEU A 138 8.57 2.63 1.49
N LEU A 139 9.00 3.90 1.59
CA LEU A 139 10.42 4.26 1.47
C LEU A 139 11.22 3.83 2.71
N LEU A 140 10.64 3.95 3.91
CA LEU A 140 11.23 3.40 5.12
C LEU A 140 11.49 1.91 4.96
N PHE A 141 10.51 1.17 4.44
CA PHE A 141 10.65 -0.27 4.24
C PHE A 141 11.50 -0.66 3.03
N GLU A 142 11.66 0.19 2.02
CA GLU A 142 12.69 -0.01 1.00
C GLU A 142 14.08 0.05 1.62
N TYR A 143 14.32 1.03 2.51
CA TYR A 143 15.58 1.17 3.21
C TYR A 143 15.84 -0.01 4.17
N ILE A 144 14.87 -0.36 5.02
CA ILE A 144 14.97 -1.51 5.94
C ILE A 144 15.11 -2.82 5.15
N GLY A 145 14.33 -2.98 4.09
CA GLY A 145 14.43 -4.11 3.16
C GLY A 145 15.82 -4.20 2.54
N GLY A 146 16.40 -3.04 2.16
CA GLY A 146 17.82 -2.75 1.89
C GLY A 146 18.79 -3.57 2.73
N LEU A 147 18.61 -3.46 4.04
CA LEU A 147 19.49 -4.03 5.07
C LEU A 147 19.20 -5.52 5.33
N ILE A 148 17.92 -5.93 5.27
CA ILE A 148 17.51 -7.29 5.66
C ILE A 148 17.67 -8.28 4.50
N VAL A 149 17.26 -7.91 3.29
CA VAL A 149 17.18 -8.81 2.13
C VAL A 149 18.36 -8.54 1.19
N PRO A 150 19.37 -9.43 1.10
CA PRO A 150 20.50 -9.20 0.21
C PRO A 150 20.07 -9.22 -1.26
N GLY A 151 20.80 -8.49 -2.12
CA GLY A 151 20.47 -8.36 -3.55
C GLY A 151 20.32 -9.70 -4.28
N THR A 152 21.07 -10.73 -3.88
CA THR A 152 20.99 -12.10 -4.45
C THR A 152 19.68 -12.84 -4.16
N LYS A 153 18.89 -12.37 -3.19
CA LYS A 153 17.57 -12.93 -2.83
C LYS A 153 16.41 -12.11 -3.38
N ARG A 154 16.70 -10.92 -3.91
CA ARG A 154 15.73 -10.07 -4.63
C ARG A 154 15.63 -10.51 -6.08
N LYS A 155 14.60 -10.00 -6.75
CA LYS A 155 14.42 -10.13 -8.20
C LYS A 155 14.08 -8.75 -8.76
N PRO A 156 15.05 -7.81 -8.76
CA PRO A 156 14.79 -6.44 -9.23
C PRO A 156 14.29 -6.46 -10.66
N ILE A 157 13.34 -5.58 -10.99
CA ILE A 157 12.89 -5.42 -12.37
C ILE A 157 14.07 -4.97 -13.25
N ASN A 158 14.15 -5.51 -14.48
CA ASN A 158 15.14 -5.07 -15.44
C ASN A 158 14.83 -3.61 -15.84
N ILE A 159 15.80 -2.73 -15.60
CA ILE A 159 15.72 -1.29 -15.87
C ILE A 159 15.45 -0.97 -17.35
N GLU A 160 15.80 -1.88 -18.26
CA GLU A 160 15.52 -1.71 -19.69
C GLU A 160 14.02 -1.59 -19.97
N HIS A 161 13.17 -2.26 -19.20
CA HIS A 161 11.71 -2.12 -19.33
C HIS A 161 11.20 -0.75 -18.86
N LEU A 162 11.98 -0.03 -18.05
CA LEU A 162 11.61 1.29 -17.52
C LEU A 162 12.08 2.44 -18.41
N ASN A 163 12.86 2.17 -19.47
CA ASN A 163 13.28 3.19 -20.42
C ASN A 163 12.11 3.65 -21.32
N TYR A 164 12.20 4.89 -21.82
CA TYR A 164 11.21 5.47 -22.74
C TYR A 164 10.84 4.53 -23.90
N GLY A 165 9.54 4.48 -24.22
CA GLY A 165 9.01 3.65 -25.30
C GLY A 165 8.89 2.15 -24.96
N ARG A 166 9.25 1.72 -23.76
CA ARG A 166 9.09 0.33 -23.30
C ARG A 166 7.83 0.17 -22.45
N LEU A 167 7.36 -1.08 -22.34
CA LEU A 167 6.11 -1.39 -21.65
C LEU A 167 6.12 -0.96 -20.18
N GLY A 168 7.23 -1.11 -19.46
CA GLY A 168 7.30 -0.70 -18.05
C GLY A 168 7.17 0.82 -17.90
N TRP A 169 7.82 1.60 -18.77
CA TRP A 169 7.63 3.06 -18.80
C TRP A 169 6.19 3.46 -19.11
N LEU A 170 5.56 2.82 -20.09
CA LEU A 170 4.15 3.04 -20.43
C LEU A 170 3.24 2.78 -19.23
N LEU A 171 3.43 1.65 -18.53
CA LEU A 171 2.64 1.30 -17.34
C LEU A 171 2.85 2.29 -16.19
N LEU A 172 4.11 2.66 -15.90
CA LEU A 172 4.44 3.69 -14.92
C LEU A 172 3.72 5.01 -15.24
N HIS A 173 3.80 5.45 -16.49
CA HIS A 173 3.19 6.71 -16.94
C HIS A 173 1.68 6.66 -16.91
N PHE A 174 1.10 5.55 -17.37
CA PHE A 174 -0.35 5.36 -17.37
C PHE A 174 -0.91 5.43 -15.95
N VAL A 175 -0.32 4.70 -15.00
CA VAL A 175 -0.74 4.74 -13.59
C VAL A 175 -0.64 6.16 -13.05
N LEU A 176 0.50 6.83 -13.25
CA LEU A 176 0.71 8.19 -12.75
C LEU A 176 -0.31 9.18 -13.33
N ILE A 177 -0.43 9.23 -14.67
CA ILE A 177 -1.32 10.17 -15.36
C ILE A 177 -2.77 9.89 -15.00
N ALA A 178 -3.21 8.63 -15.06
CA ALA A 178 -4.60 8.27 -14.78
C ALA A 178 -4.99 8.64 -13.34
N THR A 179 -4.14 8.33 -12.36
CA THR A 179 -4.45 8.59 -10.95
C THR A 179 -4.35 10.07 -10.58
N VAL A 180 -3.38 10.81 -11.12
CA VAL A 180 -3.30 12.27 -10.95
C VAL A 180 -4.50 12.96 -11.61
N PHE A 181 -4.85 12.56 -12.84
CA PHE A 181 -6.02 13.08 -13.53
C PHE A 181 -7.30 12.81 -12.77
N LEU A 182 -7.54 11.56 -12.34
CA LEU A 182 -8.72 11.18 -11.58
C LEU A 182 -8.79 11.89 -10.22
N GLY A 183 -7.66 12.03 -9.53
CA GLY A 183 -7.57 12.80 -8.29
C GLY A 183 -7.93 14.27 -8.51
N GLY A 184 -7.35 14.91 -9.54
CA GLY A 184 -7.66 16.30 -9.91
C GLY A 184 -9.12 16.48 -10.33
N PHE A 185 -9.66 15.59 -11.16
CA PHE A 185 -11.06 15.62 -11.59
C PHE A 185 -12.02 15.48 -10.39
N TYR A 186 -11.73 14.54 -9.48
CA TYR A 186 -12.55 14.33 -8.29
C TYR A 186 -12.53 15.57 -7.39
N LEU A 187 -11.35 16.10 -7.05
CA LEU A 187 -11.22 17.31 -6.23
C LEU A 187 -11.90 18.52 -6.89
N GLY A 188 -11.72 18.71 -8.20
CA GLY A 188 -12.36 19.78 -8.96
C GLY A 188 -13.89 19.67 -8.95
N ARG A 189 -14.45 18.47 -9.15
CA ARG A 189 -15.90 18.26 -9.12
C ARG A 189 -16.50 18.53 -7.74
N VAL A 190 -15.87 18.03 -6.68
CA VAL A 190 -16.37 18.21 -5.30
C VAL A 190 -16.41 19.68 -4.90
N THR A 191 -15.47 20.49 -5.40
CA THR A 191 -15.39 21.94 -5.12
C THR A 191 -16.49 22.76 -5.81
N HIS A 192 -17.11 22.24 -6.89
CA HIS A 192 -18.18 22.92 -7.63
C HIS A 192 -19.61 22.46 -7.25
N THR A 193 -19.74 21.49 -6.35
CA THR A 193 -21.04 20.95 -5.90
C THR A 193 -21.35 21.26 -4.43
N GLN A 194 -20.59 22.16 -3.80
CA GLN A 194 -20.94 22.83 -2.55
C GLN A 194 -21.46 24.23 -2.85
#